data_AF-A0A540WAT5-F1
#
_entry.id   AF-A0A540WAT5-F1
#
_cell.length_a   1.000
_cell.length_b   1.000
_cell.length_c   1.000
_cell.angle_alpha   90.00
_cell.angle_beta   90.00
_cell.angle_gamma   90.00
#
_symmetry.space_group_name_H-M   'P 1'
#
loop_
_entity.id
_entity.type
_entity.pdbx_description
1 polymer ?
#
loop_
_entity_poly.entity_id
_entity_poly.type
_entity_poly.pdbx_seq_one_letter_code
_entity_poly.pdbx_strand_id
1 'polypeptide(L)'
;MTAPPPSEVPTTLAGKLDLLLRRLAVTIGHTPSVRELAARTAPADGDPPSLSHAVINDLLNGRKTNPPCTTIQAVAQAFDAPAAYLLPGWDDLTGLTAYQQEPGIREAVRLVAGLGPEAAAELVAAARDIRARRSLSTAPVPEVPDVPPLAPEPTRPGRRRGGRRSDTEMAARAADN
;
A
#
# COMPACT_ATOMS: atom_id res chain seq x y z
N MET A 1 7.70 22.68 21.40
CA MET A 1 7.54 21.27 20.98
C MET A 1 6.66 21.28 19.74
N THR A 2 7.27 21.21 18.56
CA THR A 2 6.58 21.26 17.28
C THR A 2 5.95 19.89 17.03
N ALA A 3 4.64 19.83 16.84
CA ALA A 3 3.96 18.60 16.44
C ALA A 3 4.57 18.08 15.12
N PRO A 4 4.81 16.77 14.97
CA PRO A 4 5.18 16.22 13.68
C PRO A 4 4.09 16.56 12.65
N PRO A 5 4.46 16.87 11.38
CA PRO A 5 3.48 17.18 10.36
C PRO A 5 2.52 16.00 10.18
N PRO A 6 1.23 16.24 9.86
CA PRO A 6 0.33 15.16 9.50
C PRO A 6 0.97 14.38 8.35
N SER A 7 1.11 13.06 8.51
CA SER A 7 1.52 12.17 7.43
C SER A 7 0.73 12.55 6.17
N GLU A 8 1.40 13.15 5.18
CA GLU A 8 0.71 13.67 3.99
C GLU A 8 -0.05 12.51 3.33
N VAL A 9 -1.38 12.61 3.35
CA VAL A 9 -2.23 11.61 2.71
C VAL A 9 -1.88 11.60 1.22
N PRO A 10 -1.51 10.44 0.65
CA PRO A 10 -1.07 10.40 -0.73
C PRO A 10 -2.24 10.73 -1.65
N THR A 11 -2.19 11.91 -2.27
CA THR A 11 -3.25 12.42 -3.16
C THR A 11 -3.09 11.95 -4.61
N THR A 12 -1.87 11.55 -4.99
CA THR A 12 -1.57 11.07 -6.36
C THR A 12 -1.70 9.55 -6.46
N LEU A 13 -2.08 9.05 -7.63
CA LEU A 13 -2.14 7.61 -7.89
C LEU A 13 -0.80 6.91 -7.56
N ALA A 14 0.32 7.49 -8.00
CA ALA A 14 1.64 6.94 -7.71
C ALA A 14 1.95 6.90 -6.20
N GLY A 15 1.60 7.96 -5.45
CA GLY A 15 1.75 7.99 -4.00
C GLY A 15 0.90 6.94 -3.29
N LYS A 16 -0.34 6.74 -3.74
CA LYS A 16 -1.23 5.70 -3.21
C LYS A 16 -0.66 4.31 -3.48
N LEU A 17 -0.10 4.09 -4.67
CA LEU A 17 0.55 2.83 -5.02
C LEU A 17 1.85 2.60 -4.23
N ASP A 18 2.64 3.64 -3.94
CA ASP A 18 3.82 3.51 -3.06
C ASP A 18 3.41 3.08 -1.65
N LEU A 19 2.33 3.66 -1.12
CA LEU A 19 1.78 3.26 0.18
C LEU A 19 1.32 1.79 0.18
N LEU A 20 0.57 1.38 -0.85
CA LEU A 20 0.13 -0.01 -0.99
C LEU A 20 1.32 -0.97 -1.19
N LEU A 21 2.38 -0.54 -1.88
CA LEU A 21 3.61 -1.32 -2.03
C LEU A 21 4.29 -1.55 -0.70
N ARG A 22 4.42 -0.52 0.14
CA ARG A 22 5.00 -0.65 1.48
C ARG A 22 4.17 -1.58 2.35
N ARG A 23 2.84 -1.44 2.32
CA ARG A 23 1.91 -2.33 3.06
C ARG A 23 2.07 -3.77 2.61
N LEU A 24 2.05 -4.00 1.31
CA LEU A 24 2.21 -5.34 0.76
C LEU A 24 3.56 -5.92 1.13
N ALA A 25 4.63 -5.12 1.09
CA ALA A 25 5.97 -5.55 1.48
C ALA A 25 6.04 -6.01 2.94
N VAL A 26 5.38 -5.29 3.85
CA VAL A 26 5.25 -5.71 5.25
C VAL A 26 4.50 -7.04 5.36
N THR A 27 3.39 -7.19 4.64
CA THR A 27 2.57 -8.41 4.68
C THR A 27 3.33 -9.64 4.17
N ILE A 28 4.08 -9.51 3.08
CA ILE A 28 4.81 -10.64 2.47
C ILE A 28 6.24 -10.80 3.01
N GLY A 29 6.76 -9.83 3.76
CA GLY A 29 8.09 -9.85 4.36
C GLY A 29 9.23 -9.38 3.44
N HIS A 30 8.96 -9.00 2.19
CA HIS A 30 9.94 -8.46 1.24
C HIS A 30 9.30 -7.45 0.30
N THR A 31 10.07 -6.55 -0.31
CA THR A 31 9.53 -5.65 -1.34
C THR A 31 9.27 -6.43 -2.63
N PRO A 32 8.01 -6.53 -3.10
CA PRO A 32 7.70 -7.31 -4.29
C PRO A 32 8.29 -6.68 -5.54
N SER A 33 8.81 -7.51 -6.43
CA SER A 33 9.28 -7.03 -7.73
C SER A 33 8.11 -6.64 -8.64
N VAL A 34 8.36 -5.78 -9.64
CA VAL A 34 7.35 -5.44 -10.67
C VAL A 34 6.82 -6.69 -11.39
N ARG A 35 7.66 -7.73 -11.48
CA ARG A 35 7.30 -9.04 -12.03
C ARG A 35 6.33 -9.81 -11.15
N GLU A 36 6.59 -9.83 -9.85
CA GLU A 36 5.64 -10.40 -8.88
C GLU A 36 4.32 -9.65 -8.88
N LEU A 37 4.36 -8.31 -8.96
CA LEU A 37 3.14 -7.50 -9.01
C LEU A 37 2.28 -7.81 -10.25
N ALA A 38 2.87 -7.99 -11.44
CA ALA A 38 2.07 -8.40 -12.59
C ALA A 38 1.55 -9.82 -12.46
N ALA A 39 2.34 -10.76 -11.94
CA ALA A 39 1.85 -12.11 -11.70
C ALA A 39 0.61 -12.11 -10.80
N ARG A 40 0.53 -11.19 -9.83
CA ARG A 40 -0.65 -11.00 -8.96
C ARG A 40 -1.86 -10.36 -9.65
N THR A 41 -1.71 -9.87 -10.88
CA THR A 41 -2.85 -9.41 -11.72
C THR A 41 -3.45 -10.53 -12.57
N ALA A 42 -2.88 -11.74 -12.53
CA ALA A 42 -3.46 -12.89 -13.20
C ALA A 42 -4.75 -13.32 -12.48
N PRO A 43 -5.82 -13.67 -13.23
CA PRO A 43 -7.03 -14.22 -12.63
C PRO A 43 -6.77 -15.65 -12.11
N ALA A 44 -7.68 -16.15 -11.27
CA ALA A 44 -7.55 -17.44 -10.60
C ALA A 44 -7.50 -18.64 -11.56
N ASP A 45 -8.05 -18.48 -12.77
CA ASP A 45 -8.18 -19.55 -13.77
C ASP A 45 -6.89 -19.84 -14.56
N GLY A 46 -5.76 -19.20 -14.19
CA GLY A 46 -4.45 -19.46 -14.78
C GLY A 46 -4.16 -18.73 -16.08
N ASP A 47 -5.01 -17.78 -16.47
CA ASP A 47 -4.76 -16.87 -17.60
C ASP A 47 -3.54 -15.97 -17.36
N PRO A 48 -2.94 -15.42 -18.43
CA PRO A 48 -1.80 -14.53 -18.32
C PRO A 48 -2.13 -13.28 -17.48
N PRO A 49 -1.10 -12.63 -16.89
CA PRO A 49 -1.25 -11.35 -16.20
C PRO A 49 -2.09 -10.36 -16.99
N SER A 50 -3.09 -9.78 -16.33
CA SER A 50 -3.92 -8.72 -16.92
C SER A 50 -3.10 -7.48 -17.28
N LEU A 51 -1.96 -7.26 -16.61
CA LEU A 51 -1.06 -6.13 -16.84
C LEU A 51 0.38 -6.59 -17.05
N SER A 52 1.09 -5.92 -17.95
CA SER A 52 2.52 -6.13 -18.14
C SER A 52 3.35 -5.41 -17.08
N HIS A 53 4.59 -5.88 -16.86
CA HIS A 53 5.55 -5.22 -15.95
C HIS A 53 5.78 -3.75 -16.29
N ALA A 54 5.84 -3.42 -17.59
CA ALA A 54 6.06 -2.06 -18.05
C ALA A 54 4.93 -1.13 -17.58
N VAL A 55 3.66 -1.58 -17.71
CA VAL A 55 2.51 -0.78 -17.27
C VAL A 55 2.53 -0.55 -15.77
N ILE A 56 2.83 -1.57 -14.97
CA ILE A 56 2.93 -1.42 -13.50
C ILE A 56 4.05 -0.45 -13.13
N ASN A 57 5.21 -0.56 -13.78
CA ASN A 57 6.31 0.35 -13.55
C ASN A 57 5.95 1.80 -13.92
N ASP A 58 5.25 2.04 -15.03
CA ASP A 58 4.83 3.38 -15.42
C ASP A 58 3.80 3.99 -14.48
N LEU A 59 2.94 3.16 -13.87
CA LEU A 59 2.00 3.59 -12.83
C LEU A 59 2.71 3.96 -11.53
N LEU A 60 3.63 3.11 -11.06
CA LEU A 60 4.41 3.35 -9.83
C LEU A 60 5.27 4.61 -9.93
N ASN A 61 5.83 4.88 -11.11
CA ASN A 61 6.64 6.08 -11.34
C ASN A 61 5.81 7.32 -11.74
N GLY A 62 4.48 7.22 -11.76
CA GLY A 62 3.59 8.33 -12.09
C GLY A 62 3.67 8.80 -13.55
N ARG A 63 4.26 8.02 -14.46
CA ARG A 63 4.25 8.31 -15.91
C ARG A 63 2.85 8.15 -16.50
N LYS A 64 2.09 7.20 -15.96
CA LYS A 64 0.67 7.00 -16.29
C LYS A 64 -0.17 7.37 -15.07
N THR A 65 -0.88 8.49 -15.16
CA THR A 65 -1.68 9.03 -14.04
C THR A 65 -3.18 8.78 -14.18
N ASN A 66 -3.68 8.56 -15.40
CA ASN A 66 -5.09 8.31 -15.67
C ASN A 66 -5.30 6.98 -16.45
N PRO A 67 -5.13 5.83 -15.78
CA PRO A 67 -5.38 4.53 -16.39
C PRO A 67 -6.87 4.20 -16.55
N PRO A 68 -7.24 3.30 -17.47
CA PRO A 68 -8.62 2.84 -17.60
C PRO A 68 -9.07 2.03 -16.38
N CYS A 69 -10.38 1.94 -16.16
CA CYS A 69 -10.96 1.23 -15.00
C CYS A 69 -10.49 -0.23 -14.89
N THR A 70 -10.30 -0.92 -16.02
CA THR A 70 -9.80 -2.30 -16.03
C THR A 70 -8.38 -2.40 -15.47
N THR A 71 -7.52 -1.42 -15.76
CA THR A 71 -6.18 -1.34 -15.17
C THR A 71 -6.25 -1.02 -13.68
N ILE A 72 -7.15 -0.12 -13.27
CA ILE A 72 -7.34 0.22 -11.84
C ILE A 72 -7.76 -1.02 -11.05
N GLN A 73 -8.73 -1.79 -11.58
CA GLN A 73 -9.20 -3.02 -10.95
C GLN A 73 -8.09 -4.08 -10.83
N ALA A 74 -7.35 -4.32 -11.92
CA ALA A 74 -6.25 -5.30 -11.91
C ALA A 74 -5.14 -4.92 -10.92
N VAL A 75 -4.78 -3.63 -10.85
CA VAL A 75 -3.80 -3.14 -9.88
C VAL A 75 -4.32 -3.26 -8.44
N ALA A 76 -5.56 -2.86 -8.19
CA ALA A 76 -6.18 -2.96 -6.88
C ALA A 76 -6.20 -4.41 -6.37
N GLN A 77 -6.54 -5.36 -7.25
CA GLN A 77 -6.46 -6.79 -6.96
C GLN A 77 -5.04 -7.23 -6.62
N ALA A 78 -4.03 -6.81 -7.39
CA ALA A 78 -2.64 -7.18 -7.12
C ALA A 78 -2.16 -6.70 -5.73
N PHE A 79 -2.62 -5.53 -5.30
CA PHE A 79 -2.30 -4.96 -3.99
C PHE A 79 -3.25 -5.38 -2.84
N ASP A 80 -4.27 -6.19 -3.12
CA ASP A 80 -5.34 -6.55 -2.17
C ASP A 80 -5.97 -5.31 -1.50
N ALA A 81 -6.33 -4.33 -2.32
CA ALA A 81 -6.87 -3.05 -1.89
C ALA A 81 -8.18 -2.70 -2.61
N PRO A 82 -9.04 -1.86 -2.02
CA PRO A 82 -10.24 -1.37 -2.69
C PRO A 82 -9.89 -0.52 -3.91
N ALA A 83 -10.47 -0.86 -5.08
CA ALA A 83 -10.23 -0.12 -6.32
C ALA A 83 -10.61 1.36 -6.22
N ALA A 84 -11.63 1.69 -5.42
CA ALA A 84 -12.06 3.07 -5.18
C ALA A 84 -10.95 3.93 -4.57
N TYR A 85 -10.07 3.37 -3.73
CA TYR A 85 -8.97 4.11 -3.13
C TYR A 85 -8.00 4.68 -4.18
N LEU A 86 -7.84 3.99 -5.32
CA LEU A 86 -6.97 4.45 -6.40
C LEU A 86 -7.58 5.62 -7.21
N LEU A 87 -8.85 5.97 -6.97
CA LEU A 87 -9.50 7.08 -7.65
C LEU A 87 -9.14 8.43 -7.00
N PRO A 88 -9.12 9.53 -7.77
CA PRO A 88 -8.97 10.87 -7.21
C PRO A 88 -10.09 11.20 -6.22
N GLY A 89 -9.75 11.81 -5.09
CA GLY A 89 -10.71 12.23 -4.06
C GLY A 89 -11.19 11.14 -3.09
N TRP A 90 -10.67 9.92 -3.23
CA TRP A 90 -10.99 8.79 -2.35
C TRP A 90 -9.76 8.34 -1.58
N ASP A 91 -9.56 8.90 -0.39
CA ASP A 91 -8.34 8.69 0.39
C ASP A 91 -8.54 7.81 1.63
N ASP A 92 -9.79 7.44 1.94
CA ASP A 92 -10.15 6.60 3.10
C ASP A 92 -9.93 5.10 2.83
N LEU A 93 -8.67 4.69 2.83
CA LEU A 93 -8.29 3.28 2.68
C LEU A 93 -8.89 2.41 3.79
N THR A 94 -8.99 2.92 5.03
CA THR A 94 -9.52 2.18 6.16
C THR A 94 -11.02 1.90 6.00
N GLY A 95 -11.82 2.93 5.76
CA GLY A 95 -13.27 2.80 5.59
C GLY A 95 -13.63 2.02 4.32
N LEU A 96 -12.93 2.24 3.21
CA LEU A 96 -13.14 1.48 1.97
C LEU A 96 -12.82 -0.01 2.14
N THR A 97 -11.74 -0.33 2.87
CA THR A 97 -11.40 -1.72 3.19
C THR A 97 -12.50 -2.36 4.04
N ALA A 98 -12.95 -1.68 5.09
CA ALA A 98 -14.03 -2.17 5.94
C ALA A 98 -15.34 -2.38 5.14
N TYR A 99 -15.69 -1.43 4.27
CA TYR A 99 -16.86 -1.52 3.41
C TYR A 99 -16.82 -2.73 2.45
N GLN A 100 -15.65 -3.01 1.87
CA GLN A 100 -15.47 -4.13 0.96
C GLN A 100 -15.51 -5.48 1.69
N GLN A 101 -14.86 -5.58 2.85
CA GLN A 101 -14.69 -6.84 3.57
C GLN A 101 -15.91 -7.23 4.42
N GLU A 102 -16.63 -6.26 5.01
CA GLU A 102 -17.65 -6.54 6.00
C GLU A 102 -19.08 -6.26 5.48
N PRO A 103 -19.91 -7.29 5.24
CA PRO A 103 -21.29 -7.10 4.77
C PRO A 103 -22.15 -6.24 5.71
N GLY A 104 -21.95 -6.37 7.03
CA GLY A 104 -22.66 -5.60 8.03
C GLY A 104 -22.35 -4.10 7.98
N ILE A 105 -21.13 -3.70 7.58
CA ILE A 105 -20.79 -2.29 7.38
C ILE A 105 -21.57 -1.70 6.20
N ARG A 106 -21.70 -2.46 5.11
CA ARG A 106 -22.52 -2.02 3.96
C ARG A 106 -23.99 -1.86 4.33
N GLU A 107 -24.51 -2.75 5.17
CA GLU A 107 -25.87 -2.64 5.69
C GLU A 107 -26.03 -1.41 6.58
N ALA A 108 -25.11 -1.19 7.52
CA ALA A 108 -25.12 0.00 8.37
C ALA A 108 -25.16 1.28 7.52
N VAL A 109 -24.25 1.43 6.54
CA VAL A 109 -24.22 2.59 5.63
C VAL A 109 -25.56 2.80 4.90
N ARG A 110 -26.22 1.72 4.45
CA ARG A 110 -27.55 1.83 3.83
C ARG A 110 -28.62 2.30 4.82
N LEU A 111 -28.56 1.88 6.08
CA LEU A 111 -29.50 2.31 7.12
C LEU A 111 -29.32 3.77 7.52
N VAL A 112 -28.09 4.31 7.43
CA VAL A 112 -27.81 5.73 7.71
C VAL A 112 -28.34 6.66 6.61
N ALA A 113 -28.50 6.14 5.38
CA ALA A 113 -28.87 6.95 4.24
C ALA A 113 -30.21 7.68 4.47
N GLY A 114 -30.18 9.01 4.43
CA GLY A 114 -31.37 9.86 4.60
C GLY A 114 -31.69 10.28 6.04
N LEU A 115 -30.92 9.84 7.05
CA LEU A 115 -31.15 10.24 8.45
C LEU A 115 -30.64 11.65 8.80
N GLY A 116 -29.81 12.25 7.94
CA GLY A 116 -29.23 13.58 8.17
C GLY A 116 -27.99 13.58 9.08
N PRO A 117 -27.38 14.76 9.30
CA PRO A 117 -26.09 14.89 9.99
C PRO A 117 -26.14 14.59 11.48
N GLU A 118 -27.27 14.84 12.15
CA GLU A 118 -27.43 14.57 13.60
C GLU A 118 -27.36 13.07 13.90
N ALA A 119 -28.09 12.25 13.13
CA ALA A 119 -28.05 10.79 13.26
C ALA A 119 -26.65 10.21 12.95
N ALA A 120 -25.90 10.81 12.01
CA ALA A 120 -24.53 10.41 11.75
C ALA A 120 -23.62 10.65 12.97
N ALA A 121 -23.80 11.77 13.68
CA ALA A 121 -23.06 12.06 14.91
C ALA A 121 -23.39 11.06 16.04
N GLU A 122 -24.65 10.69 16.20
CA GLU A 122 -25.09 9.67 17.16
C GLU A 122 -24.45 8.30 16.87
N LEU A 123 -24.41 7.89 15.60
CA LEU A 123 -23.78 6.63 15.20
C LEU A 123 -22.27 6.63 15.44
N VAL A 124 -21.59 7.76 15.19
CA VAL A 124 -20.16 7.91 15.51
C VAL A 124 -19.94 7.80 17.02
N ALA A 125 -20.79 8.41 17.85
CA ALA A 125 -20.73 8.28 19.30
C ALA A 125 -20.93 6.81 19.73
N ALA A 126 -21.96 6.14 19.21
CA ALA A 126 -22.23 4.73 19.49
C ALA A 126 -21.05 3.82 19.09
N ALA A 127 -20.42 4.08 17.94
CA ALA A 127 -19.23 3.36 17.51
C ALA A 127 -18.04 3.55 18.45
N ARG A 128 -17.81 4.78 18.95
CA ARG A 128 -16.76 5.08 19.95
C ARG A 128 -17.02 4.36 21.27
N ASP A 129 -18.27 4.29 21.72
CA ASP A 129 -18.65 3.57 22.93
C ASP A 129 -18.42 2.05 22.79
N ILE A 130 -18.76 1.48 21.63
CA ILE A 130 -18.46 0.07 21.33
C ILE A 130 -16.95 -0.19 21.39
N ARG A 131 -16.13 0.70 20.83
CA ARG A 131 -14.67 0.59 20.89
C ARG A 131 -14.15 0.65 22.33
N ALA A 132 -14.65 1.59 23.13
CA ALA A 132 -14.28 1.72 24.54
C ALA A 132 -14.62 0.44 25.34
N ARG A 133 -15.83 -0.11 25.16
CA ARG A 133 -16.24 -1.37 25.82
C ARG A 133 -15.37 -2.57 25.44
N ARG A 134 -14.80 -2.55 24.24
CA ARG A 134 -13.89 -3.60 23.74
C ARG A 134 -12.42 -3.32 24.06
N SER A 135 -12.12 -2.31 24.88
CA SER A 135 -10.75 -1.86 25.18
C SER A 135 -9.94 -1.51 23.93
N LEU A 136 -10.62 -1.08 22.86
CA LEU A 136 -9.99 -0.56 21.65
C LEU A 136 -9.79 0.96 21.80
N SER A 137 -8.77 1.49 21.15
CA SER A 137 -8.50 2.93 21.15
C SER A 137 -9.74 3.72 20.68
N THR A 138 -10.16 4.71 21.45
CA THR A 138 -11.23 5.65 21.11
C THR A 138 -10.74 6.85 20.30
N ALA A 139 -9.43 6.94 20.07
CA ALA A 139 -8.83 7.93 19.19
C ALA A 139 -9.44 7.84 17.78
N PRO A 140 -9.47 8.95 17.02
CA PRO A 140 -9.91 8.91 15.62
C PRO A 140 -9.11 7.85 14.87
N VAL A 141 -9.83 6.94 14.21
CA VAL A 141 -9.22 5.93 13.35
C VAL A 141 -8.72 6.65 12.10
N PRO A 142 -7.45 6.52 11.72
CA PRO A 142 -6.91 7.22 10.57
C PRO A 142 -7.50 6.67 9.27
N GLU A 143 -7.77 7.56 8.31
CA GLU A 143 -8.24 7.24 6.96
C GLU A 143 -7.26 6.32 6.22
N VAL A 144 -5.97 6.52 6.46
CA VAL A 144 -4.90 5.68 5.94
C VAL A 144 -4.10 5.15 7.14
N PRO A 145 -4.04 3.82 7.35
CA PRO A 145 -3.34 3.28 8.49
C PRO A 145 -1.82 3.42 8.31
N ASP A 146 -1.13 3.68 9.42
CA ASP A 146 0.33 3.75 9.43
C ASP A 146 0.94 2.43 8.98
N VAL A 147 1.93 2.54 8.09
CA VAL A 147 2.68 1.38 7.59
C VAL A 147 3.93 1.23 8.45
N PRO A 148 4.07 0.14 9.21
CA PRO A 148 5.29 -0.08 9.98
C PRO A 148 6.49 -0.25 9.03
N PRO A 149 7.71 0.12 9.46
CA PRO A 149 8.89 -0.11 8.64
C PRO A 149 9.08 -1.61 8.40
N LEU A 150 9.51 -1.96 7.19
CA LEU A 150 9.88 -3.34 6.87
C LEU A 150 11.05 -3.75 7.78
N ALA A 151 10.95 -4.93 8.40
CA ALA A 151 12.03 -5.46 9.21
C ALA A 151 13.33 -5.57 8.37
N PRO A 152 14.50 -5.24 8.93
CA PRO A 152 15.75 -5.35 8.19
C PRO A 152 15.94 -6.78 7.70
N GLU A 153 16.17 -6.93 6.40
CA GLU A 153 16.42 -8.24 5.79
C GLU A 153 17.64 -8.86 6.50
N PRO A 154 17.55 -10.12 7.00
CA PRO A 154 18.67 -10.74 7.68
C PRO A 154 19.88 -10.70 6.75
N THR A 155 21.01 -10.17 7.24
CA THR A 155 22.27 -10.10 6.50
C THR A 155 22.58 -11.48 5.95
N ARG A 156 22.36 -11.68 4.65
CA ARG A 156 22.66 -12.95 3.99
C ARG A 156 24.17 -13.20 4.17
N PRO A 157 24.59 -14.27 4.86
CA PRO A 157 25.99 -14.60 4.93
C PRO A 157 26.43 -15.02 3.52
N GLY A 158 27.29 -14.23 2.87
CA GLY A 158 28.02 -14.71 1.70
C GLY A 158 28.05 -13.84 0.44
N ARG A 159 27.35 -12.69 0.36
CA ARG A 159 27.70 -11.73 -0.71
C ARG A 159 28.96 -10.98 -0.29
N ARG A 160 30.12 -11.60 -0.55
CA ARG A 160 31.39 -10.89 -0.70
C ARG A 160 31.11 -9.73 -1.65
N ARG A 161 31.00 -8.51 -1.13
CA ARG A 161 31.06 -7.28 -1.93
C ARG A 161 32.29 -7.47 -2.81
N GLY A 162 32.07 -7.57 -4.12
CA GLY A 162 33.15 -7.67 -5.09
C GLY A 162 34.13 -6.57 -4.77
N GLY A 163 35.27 -6.98 -4.21
CA GLY A 163 36.34 -6.07 -3.85
C GLY A 163 36.69 -5.34 -5.13
N ARG A 164 36.53 -4.02 -5.12
CA ARG A 164 37.42 -3.18 -5.90
C ARG A 164 38.81 -3.63 -5.47
N ARG A 165 39.46 -4.43 -6.32
CA ARG A 165 40.90 -4.66 -6.24
C ARG A 165 41.47 -3.26 -6.21
N SER A 166 41.98 -2.86 -5.05
CA SER A 166 42.56 -1.53 -4.86
C SER A 166 43.72 -1.41 -5.84
N ASP A 167 43.80 -0.27 -6.54
CA ASP A 167 44.81 0.01 -7.57
C ASP A 167 46.26 -0.22 -7.08
N THR A 168 46.45 -0.25 -5.76
CA THR A 168 47.70 -0.60 -5.07
C THR A 168 48.18 -2.04 -5.34
N GLU A 169 47.27 -3.00 -5.55
CA GLU A 169 47.61 -4.42 -5.77
C GLU A 169 48.00 -4.70 -7.24
N MET A 170 47.53 -3.86 -8.18
CA MET A 170 47.94 -3.89 -9.59
C MET A 170 49.30 -3.19 -9.80
N ALA A 171 49.57 -2.10 -9.07
CA ALA A 171 50.86 -1.40 -9.14
C ALA A 171 52.05 -2.27 -8.66
N ALA A 172 51.84 -3.14 -7.67
CA ALA A 172 52.89 -4.03 -7.16
C ALA A 172 53.32 -5.12 -8.16
N ARG A 173 52.44 -5.57 -9.06
CA ARG A 173 52.79 -6.56 -10.10
C ARG A 173 53.48 -5.97 -11.33
N ALA A 174 53.42 -4.65 -11.53
CA ALA A 174 54.09 -3.99 -12.63
C ALA A 174 55.56 -3.63 -12.33
N ALA A 175 55.99 -3.77 -11.07
CA ALA A 175 57.37 -3.49 -10.65
C ALA A 175 58.27 -4.73 -10.63
N ASP A 176 57.71 -5.94 -10.80
CA ASP A 176 58.40 -7.23 -10.71
C ASP A 176 58.57 -7.94 -12.07
N ASN A 177 58.53 -7.19 -13.19
CA ASN A 177 58.78 -7.72 -14.54
C ASN A 177 59.70 -6.80 -15.35
#